data_AF-A0A2H9VPM2-F1
#
_entry.id   AF-A0A2H9VPM2-F1
#
_cell.length_a   1.000
_cell.length_b   1.000
_cell.length_c   1.000
_cell.angle_alpha   90.00
_cell.angle_beta   90.00
_cell.angle_gamma   90.00
#
_symmetry.space_group_name_H-M   'P 1'
#
loop_
_entity.id
_entity.type
_entity.pdbx_description
1 polymer ?
#
loop_
_entity_poly.entity_id
_entity_poly.type
_entity_poly.pdbx_seq_one_letter_code
_entity_poly.pdbx_strand_id
1 'polypeptide(L)'
;MRFIKPFFIALLFCCASTQVDAQELKFDYDAAGNQTKREWICINCTQLTTTATAVTSKSDFVAEKPKSNSPIKDPELKLIAYPNPLTETLNIKFDPLKRFITSIEVYSMVGVSFFKKSYRYVEEEFHEMIPFTQMTPGMYVVKVSFSDGKQELLKVVKQ
;
A
#
# COMPACT_ATOMS: atom_id res chain seq x y z
N MET A 1 28.80 -48.85 19.87
CA MET A 1 27.62 -47.97 20.08
C MET A 1 27.98 -46.53 19.67
N ARG A 2 28.08 -46.22 18.36
CA ARG A 2 28.50 -44.87 17.88
C ARG A 2 27.82 -44.40 16.56
N PHE A 3 26.78 -45.10 16.08
CA PHE A 3 26.12 -44.79 14.80
C PHE A 3 24.68 -44.26 14.92
N ILE A 4 24.11 -44.13 16.13
CA ILE A 4 22.70 -43.72 16.32
C ILE A 4 22.51 -42.20 16.19
N LYS A 5 23.54 -41.40 16.48
CA LYS A 5 23.47 -39.91 16.46
C LYS A 5 23.27 -39.27 15.08
N PRO A 6 23.98 -39.68 13.99
CA PRO A 6 23.77 -39.04 12.68
C PRO A 6 22.41 -39.40 12.06
N PHE A 7 21.84 -40.55 12.38
CA PHE A 7 20.55 -40.99 11.87
C PHE A 7 19.38 -40.16 12.43
N PHE A 8 19.42 -39.85 13.73
CA PHE A 8 18.42 -38.98 14.36
C PHE A 8 18.46 -37.54 13.85
N ILE A 9 19.65 -37.02 13.50
CA ILE A 9 19.80 -35.66 12.96
C ILE A 9 19.25 -35.57 11.53
N ALA A 10 19.47 -36.60 10.71
CA ALA A 10 18.90 -36.67 9.36
C ALA A 10 17.36 -36.80 9.38
N LEU A 11 16.81 -37.54 10.35
CA LEU A 11 15.35 -37.68 10.53
C LEU A 11 14.70 -36.35 10.96
N LEU A 12 15.36 -35.57 11.82
CA LEU A 12 14.86 -34.27 12.29
C LEU A 12 14.83 -33.21 11.17
N PHE A 13 15.76 -33.28 10.21
CA PHE A 13 15.82 -32.35 9.08
C PHE A 13 14.74 -32.66 8.01
N CYS A 14 14.28 -33.91 7.91
CA CYS A 14 13.29 -34.34 6.90
C CYS A 14 11.83 -34.03 7.31
N CYS A 15 11.54 -33.89 8.61
CA CYS A 15 10.19 -33.59 9.10
C CYS A 15 9.84 -32.08 9.11
N ALA A 16 10.80 -31.20 8.85
CA ALA A 16 10.60 -29.73 8.92
C ALA A 16 10.05 -29.10 7.62
N SER A 17 9.83 -29.87 6.56
CA SER A 17 9.51 -29.35 5.23
C SER A 17 8.13 -29.78 4.73
N THR A 18 7.04 -29.34 5.36
CA THR A 18 5.69 -29.58 4.82
C THR A 18 4.72 -28.42 5.05
N GLN A 19 5.00 -27.25 4.47
CA GLN A 19 3.95 -26.32 4.00
C GLN A 19 4.46 -25.63 2.73
N VAL A 20 4.09 -26.16 1.57
CA VAL A 20 4.30 -25.51 0.27
C VAL A 20 2.94 -25.00 -0.18
N ASP A 21 2.71 -23.70 -0.02
CA ASP A 21 1.53 -23.05 -0.56
C ASP A 21 1.78 -22.75 -2.04
N ALA A 22 1.16 -23.56 -2.91
CA ALA A 22 1.19 -23.34 -4.35
C ALA A 22 0.14 -22.30 -4.73
N GLN A 23 0.61 -21.17 -5.24
CA GLN A 23 -0.23 -20.11 -5.81
C GLN A 23 -0.13 -20.14 -7.33
N GLU A 24 -1.28 -20.14 -7.99
CA GLU A 24 -1.38 -20.05 -9.45
C GLU A 24 -2.10 -18.76 -9.82
N LEU A 25 -1.57 -18.07 -10.82
CA LEU A 25 -2.16 -16.83 -11.32
C LEU A 25 -3.04 -17.15 -12.52
N LYS A 26 -4.36 -16.99 -12.38
CA LYS A 26 -5.31 -17.22 -13.47
C LYS A 26 -5.74 -15.91 -14.12
N PHE A 27 -5.86 -15.97 -15.44
CA PHE A 27 -6.33 -14.88 -16.29
C PHE A 27 -7.58 -15.34 -17.03
N ASP A 28 -8.63 -14.51 -17.02
CA ASP A 28 -9.81 -14.71 -17.86
C ASP A 28 -9.85 -13.62 -18.93
N TYR A 29 -10.38 -13.99 -20.10
CA TYR A 29 -10.43 -13.15 -21.29
C TYR A 29 -11.86 -13.10 -21.85
N ASP A 30 -12.24 -11.97 -22.44
CA ASP A 30 -13.47 -11.88 -23.22
C ASP A 30 -13.31 -12.45 -24.64
N ALA A 31 -14.41 -12.47 -25.40
CA ALA A 31 -14.41 -12.94 -26.79
C ALA A 31 -13.56 -12.09 -27.74
N ALA A 32 -13.21 -10.85 -27.36
CA ALA A 32 -12.32 -9.97 -28.11
C ALA A 32 -10.84 -10.15 -27.74
N GLY A 33 -10.52 -11.00 -26.75
CA GLY A 33 -9.16 -11.27 -26.29
C GLY A 33 -8.64 -10.26 -25.27
N ASN A 34 -9.49 -9.37 -24.74
CA ASN A 34 -9.09 -8.48 -23.66
C ASN A 34 -9.15 -9.21 -22.33
N GLN A 35 -8.16 -8.97 -21.48
CA GLN A 35 -8.11 -9.55 -20.14
C GLN A 35 -9.20 -8.92 -19.26
N THR A 36 -10.14 -9.73 -18.79
CA THR A 36 -11.26 -9.28 -17.95
C THR A 36 -11.02 -9.52 -16.47
N LYS A 37 -10.15 -10.48 -16.11
CA LYS A 37 -9.88 -10.83 -14.72
C LYS A 37 -8.44 -11.30 -14.49
N ARG A 38 -7.92 -11.01 -13.30
CA ARG A 38 -6.64 -11.53 -12.77
C ARG A 38 -6.85 -11.95 -11.32
N GLU A 39 -6.77 -13.24 -11.04
CA GLU A 39 -6.96 -13.74 -9.68
C GLU A 39 -5.87 -14.73 -9.28
N TRP A 40 -5.44 -14.63 -8.03
CA TRP A 40 -4.56 -15.62 -7.40
C TRP A 40 -5.43 -16.75 -6.86
N ILE A 41 -5.21 -17.95 -7.38
CA ILE A 41 -5.89 -19.16 -6.93
C ILE A 41 -4.89 -19.96 -6.11
N CYS A 42 -5.30 -20.36 -4.92
CA CYS A 42 -4.51 -21.27 -4.09
C CYS A 42 -4.96 -22.71 -4.38
N ILE A 43 -4.03 -23.55 -4.84
CA ILE A 43 -4.33 -24.92 -5.30
C ILE A 43 -4.64 -25.86 -4.13
N ASN A 44 -4.03 -25.63 -2.96
CA ASN A 44 -4.16 -26.48 -1.75
C ASN A 44 -4.83 -25.80 -0.55
N CYS A 45 -5.47 -24.65 -0.74
CA CYS A 45 -6.19 -24.00 0.35
C CYS A 45 -7.55 -24.68 0.54
N THR A 46 -7.82 -25.19 1.74
CA THR A 46 -9.14 -25.67 2.16
C THR A 46 -10.12 -24.50 2.10
N GLN A 47 -10.95 -24.47 1.06
CA GLN A 47 -11.89 -23.38 0.81
C GLN A 47 -12.94 -23.35 1.92
N LEU A 48 -12.93 -22.32 2.79
CA LEU A 48 -14.10 -22.00 3.59
C LEU A 48 -15.19 -21.52 2.62
N THR A 49 -16.17 -22.40 2.37
CA THR A 49 -17.30 -22.12 1.51
C THR A 49 -18.16 -21.02 2.13
N THR A 50 -17.88 -19.76 1.81
CA THR A 50 -18.85 -18.69 1.97
C THR A 50 -19.53 -18.52 0.62
N THR A 51 -20.73 -19.07 0.50
CA THR A 51 -21.66 -18.81 -0.60
C THR A 51 -21.87 -17.29 -0.75
N ALA A 52 -21.17 -16.68 -1.70
CA ALA A 52 -21.41 -15.32 -2.16
C ALA A 52 -22.17 -15.40 -3.47
N THR A 53 -23.47 -15.14 -3.37
CA THR A 53 -24.43 -15.02 -4.46
C THR A 53 -23.96 -13.99 -5.48
N ALA A 54 -24.06 -14.35 -6.76
CA ALA A 54 -23.75 -13.48 -7.89
C ALA A 54 -24.57 -12.17 -7.83
N VAL A 55 -23.88 -11.03 -7.90
CA VAL A 55 -24.51 -9.73 -8.15
C VAL A 55 -24.00 -9.21 -9.49
N THR A 56 -24.93 -9.21 -10.44
CA THR A 56 -24.81 -8.71 -11.80
C THR A 56 -24.38 -7.24 -11.83
N SER A 57 -23.35 -6.98 -12.63
CA SER A 57 -22.79 -5.67 -12.92
C SER A 57 -23.84 -4.70 -13.49
N LYS A 58 -24.00 -3.55 -12.84
CA LYS A 58 -24.35 -2.28 -13.50
C LYS A 58 -23.21 -1.31 -13.29
N SER A 59 -22.74 -0.77 -14.40
CA SER A 59 -21.76 0.30 -14.51
C SER A 59 -22.22 1.54 -13.74
N ASP A 60 -21.43 1.97 -12.78
CA ASP A 60 -21.35 3.38 -12.36
C ASP A 60 -19.95 3.63 -11.80
N PHE A 61 -19.45 4.82 -12.13
CA PHE A 61 -18.11 5.32 -11.84
C PHE A 61 -17.82 5.33 -10.33
N VAL A 62 -17.14 4.31 -9.82
CA VAL A 62 -16.69 4.28 -8.43
C VAL A 62 -15.24 4.73 -8.39
N ALA A 63 -15.02 5.96 -7.92
CA ALA A 63 -13.73 6.38 -7.40
C ALA A 63 -13.30 5.37 -6.33
N GLU A 64 -12.27 4.58 -6.64
CA GLU A 64 -11.70 3.62 -5.71
C GLU A 64 -11.07 4.39 -4.54
N LYS A 65 -11.84 4.57 -3.46
CA LYS A 65 -11.26 4.92 -2.16
C LYS A 65 -10.27 3.80 -1.83
N PRO A 66 -8.97 4.09 -1.70
CA PRO A 66 -8.02 3.05 -1.35
C PRO A 66 -8.40 2.54 0.04
N LYS A 67 -8.76 1.25 0.13
CA LYS A 67 -8.74 0.49 1.38
C LYS A 67 -7.29 0.40 1.83
N SER A 68 -6.85 1.48 2.46
CA SER A 68 -5.58 1.56 3.18
C SER A 68 -5.71 0.71 4.43
N ASN A 69 -5.12 -0.49 4.39
CA ASN A 69 -4.77 -1.25 5.58
C ASN A 69 -3.61 -0.51 6.26
N SER A 70 -3.93 0.56 6.99
CA SER A 70 -3.01 1.23 7.92
C SER A 70 -3.72 1.32 9.28
N PRO A 71 -3.04 1.01 10.39
CA PRO A 71 -3.67 0.99 11.69
C PRO A 71 -3.96 2.44 12.12
N ILE A 72 -5.21 2.67 12.52
CA ILE A 72 -5.70 3.91 13.15
C ILE A 72 -5.78 5.10 12.19
N LYS A 73 -6.82 5.11 11.34
CA LYS A 73 -7.32 6.38 10.80
C LYS A 73 -8.01 7.10 11.95
N ASP A 74 -7.39 8.16 12.47
CA ASP A 74 -8.09 9.13 13.29
C ASP A 74 -9.27 9.68 12.46
N PRO A 75 -10.53 9.42 12.85
CA PRO A 75 -11.70 9.75 12.02
C PRO A 75 -11.85 11.25 11.78
N GLU A 76 -11.13 12.08 12.53
CA GLU A 76 -11.13 13.54 12.41
C GLU A 76 -10.02 14.07 11.48
N LEU A 77 -9.09 13.23 10.99
CA LEU A 77 -8.00 13.68 10.14
C LEU A 77 -8.22 13.41 8.66
N LYS A 78 -8.42 14.50 7.90
CA LYS A 78 -8.51 14.46 6.45
C LYS A 78 -7.19 14.91 5.82
N LEU A 79 -6.20 14.03 5.85
CA LEU A 79 -4.95 14.18 5.10
C LEU A 79 -5.02 13.34 3.82
N ILE A 80 -4.80 13.98 2.67
CA ILE A 80 -4.86 13.34 1.35
C ILE A 80 -3.59 13.70 0.58
N ALA A 81 -2.89 12.69 0.05
CA ALA A 81 -1.73 12.86 -0.82
C ALA A 81 -1.95 12.10 -2.14
N TYR A 82 -1.85 12.77 -3.28
CA TYR A 82 -2.07 12.16 -4.59
C TYR A 82 -1.15 12.77 -5.68
N PRO A 83 -0.55 11.93 -6.54
CA PRO A 83 0.27 12.39 -7.65
C PRO A 83 -0.62 12.85 -8.81
N ASN A 84 -0.13 13.84 -9.57
CA ASN A 84 -0.68 14.27 -10.84
C ASN A 84 0.30 13.88 -11.95
N PRO A 85 0.00 12.84 -12.75
CA PRO A 85 0.88 12.40 -13.84
C PRO A 85 1.06 13.43 -14.96
N LEU A 86 0.10 14.33 -15.16
CA LEU A 86 0.18 15.33 -16.23
C LEU A 86 1.16 16.45 -15.87
N THR A 87 1.12 16.93 -14.62
CA THR A 87 1.94 18.06 -14.17
C THR A 87 3.20 17.62 -13.45
N GLU A 88 3.41 16.31 -13.25
CA GLU A 88 4.55 15.77 -12.48
C GLU A 88 4.64 16.40 -11.08
N THR A 89 3.50 16.50 -10.38
CA THR A 89 3.41 17.05 -9.02
C THR A 89 2.69 16.13 -8.06
N LEU A 90 3.15 16.05 -6.83
CA LEU A 90 2.43 15.46 -5.71
C LEU A 90 1.66 16.56 -4.97
N ASN A 91 0.34 16.39 -4.90
CA ASN A 91 -0.55 17.28 -4.17
C ASN A 91 -0.77 16.74 -2.77
N ILE A 92 -0.62 17.60 -1.76
CA ILE A 92 -0.94 17.29 -0.37
C ILE A 92 -2.00 18.28 0.09
N LYS A 93 -3.14 17.75 0.52
CA LYS A 93 -4.25 18.51 1.08
C LYS A 93 -4.51 18.08 2.51
N PHE A 94 -4.68 19.05 3.38
CA PHE A 94 -4.98 18.82 4.78
C PHE A 94 -5.94 19.87 5.31
N ASP A 95 -7.03 19.40 5.92
CA ASP A 95 -8.02 20.25 6.58
C ASP A 95 -7.68 20.32 8.09
N PRO A 96 -7.15 21.44 8.60
CA PRO A 96 -6.75 21.54 10.00
C PRO A 96 -7.97 21.62 10.91
N LEU A 97 -8.29 20.54 11.62
CA LEU A 97 -9.31 20.56 12.68
C LEU A 97 -8.74 20.88 14.06
N LYS A 98 -7.67 20.17 14.46
CA LYS A 98 -7.10 20.24 15.83
C LYS A 98 -5.57 20.36 15.86
N ARG A 99 -4.90 20.23 14.72
CA ARG A 99 -3.44 20.24 14.59
C ARG A 99 -3.04 20.79 13.23
N PHE A 100 -1.84 21.35 13.15
CA PHE A 100 -1.27 21.86 11.90
C PHE A 100 -0.04 21.05 11.50
N ILE A 101 0.28 21.08 10.21
CA ILE A 101 1.47 20.42 9.68
C ILE A 101 2.71 21.22 10.08
N THR A 102 3.70 20.53 10.66
CA THR A 102 5.01 21.11 11.03
C THR A 102 6.08 20.75 10.02
N SER A 103 5.99 19.59 9.38
CA SER A 103 6.89 19.21 8.30
C SER A 103 6.27 18.20 7.34
N ILE A 104 6.76 18.25 6.10
CA ILE A 104 6.49 17.24 5.08
C ILE A 104 7.84 16.76 4.54
N GLU A 105 8.01 15.44 4.54
CA GLU A 105 9.19 14.76 4.01
C GLU A 105 8.76 13.66 3.03
N VAL A 106 9.47 13.52 1.91
CA VAL A 106 9.20 12.48 0.90
C VAL A 106 10.44 11.62 0.72
N TYR A 107 10.27 10.31 0.88
CA TYR A 107 11.34 9.32 0.75
C TYR A 107 11.00 8.26 -0.29
N SER A 108 12.02 7.69 -0.94
CA SER A 108 11.86 6.40 -1.62
C SER A 108 11.74 5.26 -0.60
N MET A 109 11.34 4.08 -1.06
CA MET A 109 11.31 2.86 -0.24
C MET A 109 12.66 2.47 0.36
N VAL A 110 13.78 2.91 -0.25
CA VAL A 110 15.14 2.68 0.27
C VAL A 110 15.62 3.79 1.20
N GLY A 111 14.77 4.78 1.52
CA GLY A 111 15.05 5.84 2.49
C GLY A 111 15.72 7.09 1.92
N VAL A 112 15.92 7.20 0.60
CA VAL A 112 16.48 8.42 -0.02
C VAL A 112 15.46 9.55 0.10
N SER A 113 15.86 10.67 0.71
CA SER A 113 15.04 11.87 0.87
C SER A 113 15.05 12.70 -0.41
N PHE A 114 13.88 12.93 -0.99
CA PHE A 114 13.71 13.78 -2.18
C PHE A 114 13.13 15.15 -1.86
N PHE A 115 12.39 15.26 -0.76
CA PHE A 115 11.77 16.52 -0.35
C PHE A 115 11.74 16.61 1.17
N LYS A 116 12.01 17.82 1.68
CA LYS A 116 11.87 18.16 3.09
C LYS A 116 11.54 19.64 3.21
N LYS A 117 10.40 19.95 3.81
CA LYS A 117 9.98 21.32 4.08
C LYS A 117 9.35 21.38 5.46
N SER A 118 9.70 22.43 6.20
CA SER A 118 9.14 22.72 7.52
C SER A 118 8.23 23.95 7.42
N TYR A 119 7.18 23.96 8.22
CA TYR A 119 6.16 25.00 8.22
C TYR A 119 6.03 25.58 9.62
N ARG A 120 5.86 26.90 9.69
CA ARG A 120 5.59 27.63 10.93
C ARG A 120 4.12 28.04 10.90
N TYR A 121 3.25 27.12 11.32
CA TYR A 121 1.83 27.33 11.60
C TYR A 121 0.99 27.75 10.38
N VAL A 122 -0.12 27.03 10.14
CA VAL A 122 -1.07 27.32 9.05
C VAL A 122 -2.47 27.23 9.64
N GLU A 123 -3.20 28.34 9.64
CA GLU A 123 -4.52 28.47 10.27
C GLU A 123 -5.67 28.00 9.38
N GLU A 124 -5.44 27.82 8.08
CA GLU A 124 -6.46 27.52 7.08
C GLU A 124 -6.10 26.27 6.24
N GLU A 125 -6.99 25.89 5.29
CA GLU A 125 -6.78 24.76 4.37
C GLU A 125 -5.35 24.72 3.84
N PHE A 126 -4.64 23.63 4.14
CA PHE A 126 -3.25 23.48 3.73
C PHE A 126 -3.19 22.78 2.37
N HIS A 127 -2.52 23.42 1.41
CA HIS A 127 -2.20 22.82 0.12
C HIS A 127 -0.71 23.00 -0.21
N GLU A 128 -0.03 21.88 -0.48
CA GLU A 128 1.35 21.89 -0.98
C GLU A 128 1.44 21.10 -2.28
N MET A 129 2.24 21.62 -3.22
CA MET A 129 2.59 20.94 -4.45
C MET A 129 4.09 20.64 -4.46
N ILE A 130 4.42 19.35 -4.42
CA ILE A 130 5.81 18.87 -4.42
C ILE A 130 6.16 18.42 -5.84
N PRO A 131 7.25 18.93 -6.46
CA PRO A 131 7.71 18.45 -7.75
C PRO A 131 8.09 16.96 -7.71
N PHE A 132 7.53 16.17 -8.62
CA PHE A 132 7.86 14.75 -8.83
C PHE A 132 8.83 14.53 -9.99
N THR A 133 9.20 15.58 -10.73
CA THR A 133 10.00 15.50 -11.96
C THR A 133 11.34 14.78 -11.79
N GLN A 134 12.03 14.96 -10.67
CA GLN A 134 13.35 14.36 -10.40
C GLN A 134 13.27 12.96 -9.78
N MET A 135 12.06 12.48 -9.48
CA MET A 135 11.82 11.18 -8.87
C MET A 135 11.60 10.13 -9.97
N THR A 136 12.24 8.96 -9.87
CA THR A 136 12.00 7.85 -10.80
C THR A 136 10.62 7.23 -10.59
N PRO A 137 10.02 6.55 -11.59
CA PRO A 137 8.83 5.74 -11.37
C PRO A 137 9.03 4.75 -10.22
N GLY A 138 8.03 4.59 -9.35
CA GLY A 138 8.13 3.74 -8.18
C GLY A 138 7.28 4.17 -6.99
N MET A 139 7.57 3.55 -5.84
CA MET A 139 6.85 3.80 -4.59
C MET A 139 7.60 4.80 -3.71
N TYR A 140 6.85 5.71 -3.12
CA TYR A 140 7.33 6.76 -2.23
C TYR A 140 6.52 6.78 -0.94
N VAL A 141 7.16 7.21 0.13
CA VAL A 141 6.55 7.43 1.45
C VAL A 141 6.56 8.92 1.73
N VAL A 142 5.37 9.48 1.93
CA VAL A 142 5.16 10.85 2.39
C VAL A 142 4.98 10.79 3.90
N LYS A 143 5.90 11.40 4.63
CA LYS A 143 5.83 11.56 6.08
C LYS A 143 5.38 12.98 6.41
N VAL A 144 4.26 13.09 7.08
CA VAL A 144 3.70 14.36 7.55
C VAL A 144 3.79 14.39 9.07
N SER A 145 4.48 15.40 9.61
CA SER A 145 4.57 15.61 11.05
C SER A 145 3.62 16.73 11.45
N PHE A 146 3.01 16.60 12.63
CA PHE A 146 2.03 17.55 13.13
C PHE A 146 2.52 18.26 14.40
N SER A 147 1.78 19.30 14.78
CA SER A 147 2.05 20.12 15.96
C SER A 147 1.90 19.39 17.28
N ASP A 148 1.11 18.32 17.32
CA ASP A 148 0.92 17.44 18.48
C ASP A 148 2.04 16.39 18.64
N GLY A 149 3.05 16.43 17.78
CA GLY A 149 4.16 15.47 17.74
C GLY A 149 3.83 14.14 17.06
N LYS A 150 2.58 13.91 16.63
CA LYS A 150 2.22 12.72 15.85
C LYS A 150 2.71 12.82 14.41
N GLN A 151 2.81 11.67 13.76
CA GLN A 151 3.22 11.54 12.36
C GLN A 151 2.24 10.65 11.61
N GLU A 152 2.01 10.98 10.34
CA GLU A 152 1.26 10.16 9.39
C GLU A 152 2.15 9.78 8.21
N LEU A 153 2.02 8.53 7.76
CA LEU A 153 2.76 7.99 6.62
C LEU A 153 1.78 7.63 5.51
N LEU A 154 1.96 8.23 4.33
CA LEU A 154 1.18 7.93 3.14
C LEU A 154 2.06 7.31 2.08
N LYS A 155 1.62 6.17 1.55
CA LYS A 155 2.25 5.54 0.40
C LYS A 155 1.70 6.16 -0.88
N VAL A 156 2.60 6.59 -1.75
CA VAL A 156 2.27 7.15 -3.07
C VAL A 156 3.02 6.35 -4.15
N VAL A 157 2.40 6.22 -5.31
CA VAL A 157 3.00 5.55 -6.47
C VAL A 157 3.15 6.56 -7.60
N LYS A 158 4.37 6.73 -8.10
CA LYS A 158 4.66 7.43 -9.34
C LYS A 158 4.70 6.41 -10.47
N GLN A 159 3.94 6.67 -11.54
CA GLN A 159 3.92 5.86 -12.77
C GLN A 159 5.03 6.27 -13.73
#